data_AF-A0A0S7BIP4-F1
#
_entry.id   AF-A0A0S7BIP4-F1
#
_cell.length_a   1.000
_cell.length_b   1.000
_cell.length_c   1.000
_cell.angle_alpha   90.00
_cell.angle_beta   90.00
_cell.angle_gamma   90.00
#
_symmetry.space_group_name_H-M   'P 1'
#
loop_
_entity.id
_entity.type
_entity.pdbx_description
1 polymer ?
#
loop_
_entity_poly.entity_id
_entity_poly.type
_entity_poly.pdbx_seq_one_letter_code
_entity_poly.pdbx_strand_id
1 'polypeptide(L)'
;MNKSRSVKSSLFLMELIIAIFFFALCAAISLRIFALAYTMNQSSRNLDQAVYKAESIAEIYKSTGGNLAETAVIYGGSGVVTDTLLRISFDKDWKPVLQGKDVSFELELAIDEVPFLKSGWITLIKKDGEVIFRLPVKIASGGVQHGR
;
A
#
# COMPACT_ATOMS: atom_id res chain seq x y z
N MET A 1 60.08 27.25 36.64
CA MET A 1 59.10 27.93 35.76
C MET A 1 58.34 26.90 34.93
N ASN A 2 57.01 26.93 35.03
CA ASN A 2 55.97 26.46 34.09
C ASN A 2 55.90 24.97 33.71
N LYS A 3 55.23 24.14 34.53
CA LYS A 3 54.82 22.78 34.17
C LYS A 3 53.35 22.43 34.46
N SER A 4 52.43 23.41 34.43
CA SER A 4 51.00 23.17 34.72
C SER A 4 50.02 23.50 33.57
N ARG A 5 50.51 24.00 32.43
CA ARG A 5 49.64 24.47 31.33
C ARG A 5 49.22 23.36 30.35
N SER A 6 50.03 22.31 30.16
CA SER A 6 49.75 21.25 29.18
C SER A 6 48.61 20.30 29.59
N VAL A 7 48.44 20.05 30.89
CA VAL A 7 47.40 19.13 31.42
C VAL A 7 45.99 19.72 31.27
N LYS A 8 45.82 21.05 31.37
CA LYS A 8 44.52 21.71 31.18
C LYS A 8 44.05 21.69 29.72
N SER A 9 44.95 21.85 28.75
CA SER A 9 44.60 21.73 27.32
C SER A 9 44.21 20.31 26.91
N SER A 10 44.83 19.28 27.49
CA SER A 10 44.44 17.89 27.17
C SER A 10 43.08 17.51 27.74
N LEU A 11 42.71 18.05 28.91
CA LEU A 11 41.39 17.83 29.51
C LEU A 11 40.26 18.48 28.68
N PHE A 12 40.47 19.69 28.19
CA PHE A 12 39.49 20.36 27.31
C PHE A 12 39.31 19.62 25.98
N LEU A 13 40.40 19.14 25.39
CA LEU A 13 40.34 18.33 24.16
C LEU A 13 39.57 17.03 24.40
N MET A 14 39.78 16.36 25.52
CA MET A 14 39.07 15.13 25.87
C MET A 14 37.57 15.39 26.03
N GLU A 15 37.19 16.47 26.70
CA GLU A 15 35.79 16.87 26.88
C GLU A 15 35.10 17.17 25.54
N LEU A 16 35.79 17.88 24.65
CA LEU A 16 35.28 18.17 23.31
C LEU A 16 35.10 16.89 22.47
N ILE A 17 36.07 15.97 22.51
CA ILE A 17 35.97 14.68 21.79
C ILE A 17 34.77 13.88 22.31
N ILE A 18 34.57 13.81 23.62
CA ILE A 18 33.43 13.12 24.23
C ILE A 18 32.11 13.78 23.82
N ALA A 19 32.04 15.12 23.84
CA ALA A 19 30.85 15.86 23.42
C ALA A 19 30.49 15.59 21.94
N ILE A 20 31.48 15.63 21.05
CA ILE A 20 31.28 15.32 19.62
C ILE A 20 30.91 13.84 19.43
N PHE A 21 31.50 12.93 20.21
CA PHE A 21 31.16 11.50 20.16
C PHE A 21 29.70 11.24 20.54
N PHE A 22 29.22 11.82 21.64
CA PHE A 22 27.81 11.72 22.03
C PHE A 22 26.89 12.36 21.00
N PHE A 23 27.25 13.54 20.49
CA PHE A 23 26.48 14.22 19.45
C PHE A 23 26.37 13.35 18.17
N ALA A 24 27.48 12.74 17.74
CA ALA A 24 27.51 11.83 16.61
C ALA A 24 26.67 10.57 16.85
N LEU A 25 26.71 10.00 18.06
CA LEU A 25 25.88 8.85 18.45
C LEU A 25 24.40 9.19 18.38
N CYS A 26 24.00 10.32 18.96
CA CYS A 26 22.62 10.81 18.88
C CYS A 26 22.19 11.03 17.42
N ALA A 27 23.02 11.68 16.61
CA ALA A 27 22.73 11.90 15.19
C ALA A 27 22.53 10.58 14.44
N ALA A 28 23.38 9.57 14.68
CA ALA A 28 23.25 8.26 14.06
C ALA A 28 21.93 7.55 14.45
N ILE A 29 21.54 7.62 15.73
CA ILE A 29 20.29 7.03 16.21
C ILE A 29 19.08 7.76 15.59
N SER A 30 19.10 9.09 15.58
CA SER A 30 18.02 9.91 14.99
C SER A 30 17.83 9.61 13.50
N LEU A 31 18.92 9.48 12.73
CA LEU A 31 18.86 9.11 11.32
C LEU A 31 18.29 7.70 11.11
N ARG A 32 18.66 6.74 11.96
CA ARG A 32 18.11 5.37 11.89
C ARG A 32 16.61 5.35 12.15
N ILE A 33 16.15 6.05 13.19
CA ILE A 33 14.71 6.14 13.51
C ILE A 33 13.96 6.79 12.33
N PHE A 34 14.52 7.85 11.74
CA PHE A 34 13.92 8.50 10.58
C PHE A 34 13.83 7.56 9.37
N ALA A 35 14.89 6.82 9.06
CA ALA A 35 14.89 5.84 7.98
C ALA A 35 13.84 4.73 8.21
N LEU A 36 13.70 4.24 9.45
CA LEU A 36 12.68 3.26 9.81
C LEU A 36 11.26 3.84 9.66
N ALA A 37 11.03 5.06 10.14
CA ALA A 37 9.75 5.75 10.01
C ALA A 37 9.39 5.99 8.54
N TYR A 38 10.37 6.29 7.68
CA TYR A 38 10.17 6.45 6.25
C TYR A 38 9.66 5.15 5.59
N THR A 39 10.30 4.02 5.86
CA THR A 39 9.86 2.71 5.35
C THR A 39 8.48 2.34 5.87
N MET A 40 8.21 2.58 7.17
CA MET A 40 6.91 2.34 7.78
C MET A 40 5.81 3.18 7.13
N ASN A 41 6.05 4.48 6.94
CA ASN A 41 5.12 5.37 6.25
C ASN A 41 4.84 4.90 4.82
N GLN A 42 5.84 4.42 4.09
CA GLN A 42 5.62 3.91 2.74
C GLN A 42 4.72 2.67 2.74
N SER A 43 4.92 1.74 3.69
CA SER A 43 4.05 0.58 3.86
C SER A 43 2.62 0.99 4.23
N SER A 44 2.45 1.94 5.15
CA SER A 44 1.13 2.50 5.50
C SER A 44 0.45 3.12 4.28
N ARG A 45 1.15 3.95 3.51
CA ARG A 45 0.62 4.54 2.28
C ARG A 45 0.18 3.48 1.27
N ASN A 46 0.95 2.41 1.11
CA ASN A 46 0.59 1.32 0.20
C ASN A 46 -0.67 0.58 0.70
N LEU A 47 -0.79 0.36 2.01
CA LEU A 47 -1.99 -0.26 2.60
C LEU A 47 -3.21 0.65 2.45
N ASP A 48 -3.10 1.94 2.76
CA ASP A 48 -4.19 2.92 2.62
C ASP A 48 -4.71 2.97 1.18
N GLN A 49 -3.79 2.99 0.20
CA GLN A 49 -4.15 2.92 -1.21
C GLN A 49 -4.80 1.58 -1.56
N ALA A 50 -4.31 0.46 -1.03
CA ALA A 50 -4.89 -0.85 -1.29
C ALA A 50 -6.33 -0.95 -0.78
N VAL A 51 -6.58 -0.46 0.44
CA VAL A 51 -7.93 -0.39 1.02
C VAL A 51 -8.83 0.49 0.16
N TYR A 52 -8.40 1.72 -0.15
CA TYR A 52 -9.17 2.65 -0.96
C TYR A 52 -9.54 2.07 -2.34
N LYS A 53 -8.60 1.41 -3.02
CA LYS A 53 -8.85 0.80 -4.33
C LYS A 53 -9.80 -0.40 -4.23
N ALA A 54 -9.65 -1.22 -3.19
CA ALA A 54 -10.53 -2.36 -2.94
C ALA A 54 -11.96 -1.91 -2.62
N GLU A 55 -12.12 -0.89 -1.78
CA GLU A 55 -13.43 -0.34 -1.44
C GLU A 55 -14.09 0.30 -2.65
N SER A 56 -13.34 1.12 -3.40
CA SER A 56 -13.84 1.77 -4.61
C SER A 56 -14.33 0.75 -5.65
N ILE A 57 -13.58 -0.33 -5.91
CA ILE A 57 -14.05 -1.36 -6.86
C ILE A 57 -15.22 -2.17 -6.28
N ALA A 58 -15.27 -2.40 -4.97
CA ALA A 58 -16.40 -3.07 -4.32
C ALA A 58 -17.69 -2.26 -4.47
N GLU A 59 -17.61 -0.93 -4.30
CA GLU A 59 -18.74 -0.02 -4.48
C GLU A 59 -19.22 -0.01 -5.93
N ILE A 60 -18.29 0.09 -6.88
CA ILE A 60 -18.63 0.06 -8.31
C ILE A 60 -19.25 -1.29 -8.66
N TYR A 61 -18.67 -2.41 -8.22
CA TYR A 61 -19.20 -3.75 -8.46
C TYR A 61 -20.61 -3.95 -7.88
N LYS A 62 -20.88 -3.37 -6.70
CA LYS A 62 -22.24 -3.36 -6.13
C LYS A 62 -23.20 -2.49 -6.94
N SER A 63 -22.74 -1.33 -7.42
CA SER A 63 -23.56 -0.40 -8.21
C SER A 63 -23.97 -0.96 -9.58
N THR A 64 -23.14 -1.83 -10.17
CA THR A 64 -23.41 -2.52 -11.44
C THR A 64 -24.21 -3.82 -11.28
N GLY A 65 -24.75 -4.08 -10.09
CA GLY A 65 -25.50 -5.32 -9.82
C GLY A 65 -24.64 -6.59 -9.93
N GLY A 66 -23.33 -6.47 -9.77
CA GLY A 66 -22.41 -7.59 -9.86
C GLY A 66 -22.01 -7.98 -11.29
N ASN A 67 -21.99 -7.00 -12.21
CA ASN A 67 -21.50 -7.19 -13.58
C ASN A 67 -20.01 -6.78 -13.65
N LEU A 68 -19.11 -7.75 -13.85
CA LEU A 68 -17.66 -7.53 -13.91
C LEU A 68 -17.23 -6.67 -15.11
N ALA A 69 -17.88 -6.85 -16.28
CA ALA A 69 -17.56 -6.10 -17.48
C ALA A 69 -17.91 -4.61 -17.32
N GLU A 70 -19.11 -4.31 -16.81
CA GLU A 70 -19.52 -2.93 -16.51
C GLU A 70 -18.65 -2.30 -15.42
N THR A 71 -18.30 -3.09 -14.40
CA THR A 71 -17.39 -2.64 -13.32
C THR A 71 -16.05 -2.20 -13.88
N ALA A 72 -15.45 -2.98 -14.79
CA ALA A 72 -14.19 -2.63 -15.42
C ALA A 72 -14.29 -1.34 -16.25
N VAL A 73 -15.40 -1.14 -16.98
CA VAL A 73 -15.62 0.07 -17.78
C VAL A 73 -15.71 1.30 -16.88
N ILE A 74 -16.53 1.26 -15.82
CA ILE A 74 -16.72 2.38 -14.88
C ILE A 74 -15.44 2.68 -14.10
N TYR A 75 -14.68 1.66 -13.72
CA TYR A 75 -13.45 1.83 -12.94
C TYR A 75 -12.31 2.47 -13.76
N GLY A 76 -12.35 2.39 -15.10
CA GLY A 76 -11.36 3.03 -15.97
C GLY A 76 -10.85 2.19 -17.15
N GLY A 77 -11.58 1.14 -17.54
CA GLY A 77 -11.41 0.41 -18.82
C GLY A 77 -10.09 -0.36 -19.02
N SER A 78 -9.19 -0.35 -18.03
CA SER A 78 -7.83 -0.89 -18.15
C SER A 78 -7.67 -2.29 -17.54
N GLY A 79 -8.77 -2.92 -17.13
CA GLY A 79 -8.76 -4.24 -16.49
C GLY A 79 -8.92 -5.40 -17.47
N VAL A 80 -8.34 -6.54 -17.12
CA VAL A 80 -8.61 -7.83 -17.77
C VAL A 80 -9.85 -8.42 -17.13
N VAL A 81 -10.91 -8.61 -17.90
CA VAL A 81 -12.15 -9.22 -17.45
C VAL A 81 -12.26 -10.63 -18.01
N THR A 82 -12.60 -11.58 -17.16
CA THR A 82 -13.13 -12.90 -17.50
C THR A 82 -14.51 -13.07 -16.87
N ASP A 83 -15.14 -14.23 -17.06
CA ASP A 83 -16.47 -14.51 -16.52
C ASP A 83 -16.54 -14.40 -14.99
N THR A 84 -15.45 -14.72 -14.28
CA THR A 84 -15.42 -14.77 -12.81
C THR A 84 -14.31 -13.91 -12.19
N LEU A 85 -13.45 -13.28 -12.99
CA LEU A 85 -12.30 -12.52 -12.50
C LEU A 85 -12.16 -11.19 -13.23
N LEU A 86 -12.00 -10.11 -12.48
CA LEU A 86 -11.53 -8.82 -12.97
C LEU A 86 -10.16 -8.52 -12.36
N ARG A 87 -9.13 -8.37 -13.20
CA ARG A 87 -7.77 -7.97 -12.79
C ARG A 87 -7.42 -6.58 -13.29
N ILE A 88 -6.88 -5.72 -12.42
CA ILE A 88 -6.41 -4.38 -12.74
C ILE A 88 -4.98 -4.21 -12.22
N SER A 89 -4.08 -3.76 -13.08
CA SER A 89 -2.66 -3.58 -12.75
C SER A 89 -2.32 -2.12 -12.48
N PHE A 90 -1.44 -1.88 -11.50
CA PHE A 90 -0.97 -0.55 -11.11
C PHE A 90 0.56 -0.49 -11.06
N ASP A 91 1.11 0.70 -11.33
CA ASP A 91 2.52 1.00 -11.08
C ASP A 91 2.82 1.27 -9.60
N LYS A 92 4.08 1.56 -9.28
CA LYS A 92 4.55 1.90 -7.92
C LYS A 92 3.89 3.16 -7.33
N ASP A 93 3.31 4.01 -8.18
CA ASP A 93 2.67 5.27 -7.84
C ASP A 93 1.12 5.14 -7.85
N TRP A 94 0.60 3.90 -7.87
CA TRP A 94 -0.83 3.57 -7.88
C TRP A 94 -1.61 4.09 -9.09
N LYS A 95 -0.92 4.33 -10.21
CA LYS A 95 -1.54 4.69 -11.48
C LYS A 95 -1.89 3.43 -12.26
N PRO A 96 -3.07 3.38 -12.91
CA PRO A 96 -3.45 2.25 -13.72
C PRO A 96 -2.46 2.08 -14.87
N VAL A 97 -2.00 0.86 -15.10
CA VAL A 97 -1.12 0.51 -16.22
C VAL A 97 -1.74 -0.60 -17.06
N LEU A 98 -1.56 -0.50 -18.36
CA LEU A 98 -1.87 -1.60 -19.28
C LEU A 98 -0.87 -2.74 -19.03
N GLN A 99 -1.33 -3.99 -19.14
CA GLN A 99 -0.52 -5.18 -18.93
C GLN A 99 0.87 -5.07 -19.58
N GLY A 100 1.95 -5.25 -18.81
CA GLY A 100 3.31 -5.14 -19.34
C GLY A 100 4.40 -4.84 -18.31
N LYS A 101 5.54 -4.32 -18.79
CA LYS A 101 6.62 -3.83 -17.91
C LYS A 101 6.09 -2.64 -17.11
N ASP A 102 6.38 -2.63 -15.80
CA ASP A 102 6.04 -1.61 -14.79
C ASP A 102 4.87 -1.93 -13.84
N VAL A 103 4.28 -3.12 -13.92
CA VAL A 103 3.32 -3.59 -12.89
C VAL A 103 4.03 -3.80 -11.55
N SER A 104 3.53 -3.10 -10.52
CA SER A 104 4.01 -3.18 -9.13
C SER A 104 2.94 -3.71 -8.18
N PHE A 105 1.66 -3.45 -8.48
CA PHE A 105 0.52 -3.98 -7.73
C PHE A 105 -0.55 -4.50 -8.69
N GLU A 106 -1.26 -5.53 -8.26
CA GLU A 106 -2.40 -6.11 -8.97
C GLU A 106 -3.59 -6.16 -8.03
N LEU A 107 -4.73 -5.70 -8.53
CA LEU A 107 -6.02 -5.84 -7.88
C LEU A 107 -6.80 -6.91 -8.61
N GLU A 108 -7.33 -7.86 -7.88
CA GLU A 108 -8.14 -8.96 -8.39
C GLU A 108 -9.49 -9.00 -7.69
N LEU A 109 -10.56 -8.95 -8.46
CA LEU A 109 -11.92 -9.21 -8.01
C LEU A 109 -12.34 -10.57 -8.55
N ALA A 110 -12.28 -11.59 -7.69
CA ALA A 110 -12.69 -12.95 -8.00
C ALA A 110 -14.07 -13.24 -7.43
N ILE A 111 -14.99 -13.75 -8.26
CA ILE A 111 -16.36 -14.06 -7.89
C ILE A 111 -16.56 -15.57 -7.85
N ASP A 112 -17.07 -16.03 -6.72
CA ASP A 112 -17.61 -17.37 -6.52
C ASP A 112 -19.12 -17.32 -6.80
N GLU A 113 -19.54 -17.91 -7.92
CA GLU A 113 -20.97 -18.04 -8.23
C GLU A 113 -21.57 -19.18 -7.39
N VAL A 114 -22.36 -18.81 -6.38
CA VAL A 114 -23.21 -19.74 -5.65
C VAL A 114 -24.68 -19.45 -5.96
N PRO A 115 -25.56 -20.48 -5.94
CA PRO A 115 -26.99 -20.28 -6.16
C PRO A 115 -27.50 -19.21 -5.18
N PHE A 116 -28.15 -18.16 -5.70
CA PHE A 116 -28.76 -17.04 -4.96
C PHE A 116 -27.85 -15.96 -4.37
N LEU A 117 -26.52 -16.14 -4.37
CA LEU A 117 -25.58 -15.15 -3.83
C LEU A 117 -24.35 -15.06 -4.74
N LYS A 118 -24.00 -13.85 -5.20
CA LYS A 118 -22.67 -13.62 -5.79
C LYS A 118 -21.74 -13.24 -4.66
N SER A 119 -20.90 -14.17 -4.21
CA SER A 119 -19.86 -13.91 -3.21
C SER A 119 -18.51 -13.81 -3.93
N GLY A 120 -17.56 -13.09 -3.35
CA GLY A 120 -16.26 -12.98 -3.96
C GLY A 120 -15.26 -12.31 -3.04
N TRP A 121 -14.04 -12.22 -3.53
CA TRP A 121 -12.93 -11.59 -2.85
C TRP A 121 -12.27 -10.59 -3.76
N ILE A 122 -12.01 -9.41 -3.19
CA ILE A 122 -11.13 -8.42 -3.76
C ILE A 122 -9.78 -8.59 -3.07
N THR A 123 -8.73 -8.86 -3.84
CA THR A 123 -7.39 -9.13 -3.33
C THR A 123 -6.42 -8.17 -4.00
N LEU A 124 -5.59 -7.50 -3.20
CA LEU A 124 -4.47 -6.73 -3.72
C LEU A 124 -3.16 -7.42 -3.45
N ILE A 125 -2.39 -7.61 -4.51
CA ILE A 125 -1.18 -8.40 -4.57
C ILE A 125 -0.05 -7.50 -5.04
N LYS A 126 1.11 -7.56 -4.39
CA LYS A 126 2.34 -6.93 -4.88
C LYS A 126 2.95 -7.75 -6.00
N LYS A 127 3.86 -7.13 -6.75
CA LYS A 127 4.69 -7.81 -7.76
C LYS A 127 5.45 -9.05 -7.25
N ASP A 128 5.78 -9.10 -5.96
CA ASP A 128 6.45 -10.25 -5.33
C ASP A 128 5.50 -11.41 -4.97
N GLY A 129 4.19 -11.25 -5.20
CA GLY A 129 3.15 -12.21 -4.85
C GLY A 129 2.61 -12.05 -3.42
N GLU A 130 3.10 -11.09 -2.64
CA GLU A 130 2.59 -10.80 -1.30
C GLU A 130 1.20 -10.16 -1.37
N VAL A 131 0.24 -10.72 -0.65
CA VAL A 131 -1.08 -10.12 -0.50
C VAL A 131 -1.00 -8.97 0.51
N ILE A 132 -1.28 -7.75 0.07
CA ILE A 132 -1.32 -6.55 0.93
C ILE A 132 -2.63 -6.50 1.70
N PHE A 133 -3.74 -6.73 0.99
CA PHE A 133 -5.07 -6.51 1.52
C PHE A 133 -6.09 -7.41 0.82
N ARG A 134 -7.13 -7.79 1.56
CA ARG A 134 -8.23 -8.60 1.04
C ARG A 134 -9.55 -8.15 1.64
N LEU A 135 -10.55 -7.95 0.78
CA LEU A 135 -11.89 -7.50 1.14
C LEU A 135 -12.94 -8.47 0.59
N PRO A 136 -13.83 -9.05 1.43
CA PRO A 136 -14.93 -9.85 0.93
C PRO A 136 -16.01 -8.96 0.30
N VAL A 137 -16.56 -9.38 -0.83
CA VAL A 137 -17.70 -8.74 -1.47
C VAL A 137 -18.84 -9.73 -1.62
N LYS A 138 -20.06 -9.29 -1.31
CA LYS A 138 -21.28 -10.09 -1.43
C LYS A 138 -22.38 -9.24 -2.04
N ILE A 139 -23.10 -9.81 -2.99
CA ILE A 139 -24.30 -9.23 -3.59
C ILE A 139 -25.41 -10.28 -3.52
N ALA A 140 -26.51 -9.93 -2.87
CA ALA A 140 -27.71 -10.76 -2.87
C ALA A 140 -28.30 -10.77 -4.27
N SER A 141 -28.55 -11.96 -4.83
CA SER A 141 -29.07 -12.10 -6.20
C SER A 141 -30.56 -11.73 -6.32
N GLY A 142 -31.12 -10.98 -5.36
CA GLY A 142 -32.53 -10.61 -5.33
C GLY A 142 -32.76 -9.29 -4.60
N GLY A 143 -33.14 -8.26 -5.37
CA GLY A 143 -33.87 -7.10 -4.86
C GLY A 143 -33.34 -5.74 -5.28
N VAL A 144 -33.60 -5.32 -6.53
CA VAL A 144 -34.16 -3.99 -6.86
C VAL A 144 -34.94 -4.08 -8.17
N GLN A 145 -36.23 -4.44 -8.10
CA GLN A 145 -37.20 -3.86 -9.06
C GLN A 145 -37.41 -2.42 -8.59
N HIS A 146 -36.79 -1.44 -9.26
CA HIS A 146 -37.16 -0.05 -9.06
C HIS A 146 -38.48 0.16 -9.82
N GLY A 147 -39.55 0.30 -9.04
CA GLY A 147 -40.86 0.72 -9.54
C GLY A 147 -40.78 2.06 -10.26
N ARG A 148 -41.59 2.16 -11.31
CA ARG A 148 -41.90 3.39 -12.04
C ARG A 148 -42.71 4.34 -11.16
#